data_AF-A0A397XIS6-F1
#
_entry.id   AF-A0A397XIS6-F1
#
_cell.length_a   1.000
_cell.length_b   1.000
_cell.length_c   1.000
_cell.angle_alpha   90.00
_cell.angle_beta   90.00
_cell.angle_gamma   90.00
#
_symmetry.space_group_name_H-M   'P 1'
#
loop_
_entity.id
_entity.type
_entity.pdbx_description
1 polymer ?
#
loop_
_entity_poly.entity_id
_entity_poly.type
_entity_poly.pdbx_seq_one_letter_code
_entity_poly.pdbx_strand_id
1 'polypeptide(L)'
;MQPDPDWAITLDHLANRSHDRLTSILLRLAFQVTVYYIWSKPAKPGHYLARVIDKSIRNCITSTRYFEKSKLVGLLQRWFTSME
;
A
#
# COMPACT_ATOMS: atom_id res chain seq x y z
N MET A 1 16.77 17.90 14.61
CA MET A 1 16.93 17.62 13.17
C MET A 1 16.40 16.21 12.96
N GLN A 2 15.20 16.06 12.40
CA GLN A 2 14.68 14.72 12.10
C GLN A 2 15.52 14.11 10.97
N PRO A 3 15.93 12.85 11.06
CA PRO A 3 16.71 12.23 9.99
C PRO A 3 15.86 12.21 8.72
N ASP A 4 16.44 12.66 7.62
CA ASP A 4 15.87 12.51 6.29
C ASP A 4 15.60 11.02 6.05
N PRO A 5 14.37 10.60 5.74
CA PRO A 5 14.07 9.19 5.53
C PRO A 5 14.78 8.73 4.26
N ASP A 6 15.87 8.00 4.44
CA ASP A 6 16.62 7.43 3.34
C ASP A 6 15.71 6.45 2.57
N TRP A 7 15.17 6.95 1.46
CA TRP A 7 14.22 6.22 0.63
C TRP A 7 14.83 4.92 0.11
N ALA A 8 16.16 4.87 -0.08
CA ALA A 8 16.86 3.66 -0.50
C ALA A 8 16.77 2.56 0.57
N ILE A 9 16.96 2.89 1.85
CA ILE A 9 16.84 1.95 2.96
C ILE A 9 15.39 1.51 3.14
N THR A 10 14.44 2.45 2.98
CA THR A 10 13.00 2.15 3.07
C THR A 10 12.56 1.19 1.97
N LEU A 11 13.04 1.41 0.74
CA LEU A 11 12.79 0.55 -0.42
C LEU A 11 13.46 -0.81 -0.28
N ASP A 12 14.70 -0.87 0.20
CA ASP A 12 15.41 -2.12 0.48
C ASP A 12 14.65 -2.95 1.52
N HIS A 13 14.25 -2.35 2.64
CA HIS A 13 13.44 -3.04 3.64
C HIS A 13 12.08 -3.53 3.10
N LEU A 14 11.45 -2.78 2.19
CA LEU A 14 10.20 -3.18 1.54
C LEU A 14 10.39 -4.39 0.58
N ALA A 15 11.55 -4.44 -0.08
CA ALA A 15 11.85 -5.40 -1.14
C ALA A 15 12.51 -6.68 -0.60
N ASN A 16 13.35 -6.56 0.42
CA ASN A 16 14.29 -7.59 0.85
C ASN A 16 13.86 -8.32 2.12
N ARG A 17 12.86 -7.82 2.86
CA ARG A 17 12.34 -8.50 4.05
C ARG A 17 11.40 -9.64 3.65
N SER A 18 11.55 -10.80 4.28
CA SER A 18 10.65 -11.94 4.08
C SER A 18 9.28 -11.65 4.70
N HIS A 19 8.45 -10.95 3.95
CA HIS A 19 7.06 -10.73 4.30
C HIS A 19 6.24 -11.98 4.03
N ASP A 20 5.23 -12.26 4.85
CA ASP A 20 4.23 -13.25 4.48
C ASP A 20 3.55 -12.82 3.17
N ARG A 21 2.97 -13.80 2.48
CA ARG A 21 2.40 -13.62 1.15
C ARG A 21 1.38 -12.48 1.07
N LEU A 22 0.49 -12.32 2.07
CA LEU A 22 -0.54 -11.28 2.04
C LEU A 22 0.07 -9.90 2.20
N THR A 23 1.05 -9.77 3.10
CA THR A 23 1.79 -8.51 3.30
C THR A 23 2.58 -8.15 2.05
N SER A 24 3.23 -9.10 1.39
CA SER A 24 3.96 -8.82 0.14
C SER A 24 3.03 -8.32 -0.98
N ILE A 25 1.84 -8.93 -1.11
CA ILE A 25 0.82 -8.49 -2.08
C ILE A 25 0.33 -7.07 -1.74
N LEU A 26 0.01 -6.80 -0.47
CA LEU A 26 -0.43 -5.48 -0.01
C LEU A 26 0.64 -4.41 -0.24
N LEU A 27 1.89 -4.69 0.09
CA LEU A 27 3.01 -3.77 -0.09
C LEU A 27 3.20 -3.40 -1.56
N ARG A 28 3.18 -4.40 -2.46
CA ARG A 28 3.29 -4.17 -3.90
C ARG A 28 2.12 -3.33 -4.43
N LEU A 29 0.89 -3.64 -3.99
CA LEU A 29 -0.29 -2.88 -4.38
C LEU A 29 -0.23 -1.44 -3.88
N ALA A 30 0.07 -1.24 -2.60
CA ALA A 30 0.16 0.08 -1.99
C ALA A 30 1.25 0.93 -2.64
N PHE A 31 2.40 0.33 -2.94
CA PHE A 31 3.50 0.99 -3.64
C PHE A 31 3.08 1.42 -5.07
N GLN A 32 2.49 0.51 -5.85
CA GLN A 32 2.03 0.81 -7.21
C GLN A 32 0.99 1.94 -7.24
N VAL A 33 -0.01 1.89 -6.34
CA VAL A 33 -1.05 2.92 -6.25
C VAL A 33 -0.44 4.25 -5.83
N THR A 34 0.46 4.25 -4.86
CA THR A 34 1.13 5.46 -4.37
C THR A 34 1.97 6.12 -5.47
N VAL A 35 2.81 5.35 -6.16
CA VAL A 35 3.63 5.86 -7.28
C VAL A 35 2.74 6.39 -8.40
N TYR A 36 1.67 5.68 -8.75
CA TYR A 36 0.73 6.14 -9.77
C TYR A 36 0.11 7.50 -9.41
N TYR A 37 -0.34 7.70 -8.18
CA TYR A 37 -0.98 8.96 -7.78
C TYR A 37 0.01 10.11 -7.64
N ILE A 38 1.23 9.86 -7.15
CA ILE A 38 2.31 10.86 -7.10
C ILE A 38 2.68 11.30 -8.51
N TRP A 39 2.79 10.35 -9.45
CA TRP A 39 3.16 10.63 -10.84
C TRP A 39 2.03 11.27 -11.65
N SER A 40 0.78 10.86 -11.42
CA SER A 40 -0.38 11.26 -12.25
C SER A 40 -1.02 12.57 -11.81
N LYS A 41 -0.83 13.04 -10.57
CA LYS A 41 -1.51 14.23 -10.05
C LYS A 41 -0.53 15.38 -9.82
N PRO A 42 -0.89 16.63 -10.20
CA PRO A 42 -0.13 17.81 -9.77
C PRO A 42 -0.13 17.88 -8.25
N ALA A 43 0.88 18.53 -7.67
CA ALA A 43 1.14 18.61 -6.23
C ALA A 43 -0.14 18.86 -5.42
N LYS A 44 -0.72 17.78 -4.89
CA LYS A 44 -1.85 17.84 -3.97
C LYS A 44 -1.32 17.72 -2.55
N PRO A 45 -1.99 18.35 -1.58
CA PRO A 45 -1.62 18.19 -0.18
C PRO A 45 -1.52 16.71 0.21
N GLY A 46 -0.50 16.34 0.97
CA GLY A 46 -0.22 14.94 1.33
C GLY A 46 -1.41 14.22 1.97
N HIS A 47 -2.21 14.93 2.80
CA HIS A 47 -3.42 14.39 3.41
C HIS A 47 -4.49 13.99 2.38
N TYR A 48 -4.61 14.73 1.28
CA TYR A 48 -5.53 14.41 0.20
C TYR A 48 -5.05 13.17 -0.57
N LEU A 49 -3.74 13.11 -0.85
CA LEU A 49 -3.13 11.96 -1.51
C LEU A 49 -3.30 10.69 -0.69
N ALA A 50 -3.03 10.74 0.62
CA ALA A 50 -3.21 9.59 1.52
C ALA A 50 -4.65 9.05 1.49
N ARG A 51 -5.65 9.93 1.54
CA ARG A 51 -7.07 9.53 1.50
C ARG A 51 -7.47 8.89 0.17
N VAL A 52 -6.94 9.42 -0.93
CA VAL A 52 -7.20 8.89 -2.28
C VAL A 52 -6.50 7.54 -2.47
N ILE A 53 -5.26 7.41 -2.00
CA ILE A 53 -4.48 6.17 -2.05
C ILE A 53 -5.19 5.08 -1.22
N ASP A 54 -5.61 5.38 0.01
CA ASP A 54 -6.36 4.43 0.86
C ASP A 54 -7.63 3.95 0.16
N LYS A 55 -8.45 4.88 -0.37
CA LYS A 55 -9.67 4.52 -1.10
C LYS A 55 -9.37 3.65 -2.32
N SER A 56 -8.33 3.96 -3.07
CA SER A 56 -7.96 3.20 -4.26
C SER A 56 -7.46 1.81 -3.92
N ILE A 57 -6.67 1.64 -2.86
CA ILE A 57 -6.21 0.33 -2.39
C ILE A 57 -7.41 -0.53 -1.96
N ARG A 58 -8.36 0.03 -1.20
CA ARG A 58 -9.61 -0.66 -0.82
C ARG A 58 -10.44 -1.09 -2.02
N ASN A 59 -10.57 -0.22 -3.03
CA ASN A 59 -11.28 -0.52 -4.26
C ASN A 59 -10.59 -1.65 -5.03
N CYS A 60 -9.26 -1.59 -5.18
CA CYS A 60 -8.48 -2.65 -5.81
C CYS A 60 -8.65 -4.00 -5.09
N ILE A 61 -8.56 -4.02 -3.76
CA ILE A 61 -8.77 -5.24 -2.96
C ILE A 61 -10.18 -5.80 -3.20
N THR A 62 -11.21 -4.95 -3.12
CA THR A 62 -12.61 -5.36 -3.36
C THR A 62 -12.81 -5.91 -4.77
N SER A 63 -12.21 -5.28 -5.79
CA SER A 63 -12.26 -5.73 -7.19
C SER A 63 -11.56 -7.06 -7.45
N THR A 64 -10.60 -7.48 -6.61
CA THR A 64 -9.97 -8.81 -6.76
C THR A 64 -10.89 -9.97 -6.37
N ARG A 65 -12.11 -9.70 -5.89
CA ARG A 65 -13.04 -10.67 -5.29
C ARG A 65 -12.33 -11.53 -4.25
N TYR A 66 -11.62 -10.86 -3.35
CA TYR A 66 -10.75 -11.50 -2.36
C TYR A 66 -11.49 -12.54 -1.49
N PHE A 67 -12.81 -12.41 -1.36
CA PHE A 67 -13.70 -13.35 -0.65
C PHE A 67 -13.90 -14.69 -1.37
N GLU A 68 -13.77 -14.74 -2.71
CA GLU A 68 -13.88 -15.98 -3.49
C GLU A 68 -12.55 -16.77 -3.53
N LYS A 69 -11.43 -16.11 -3.23
CA LYS A 69 -10.10 -16.72 -3.28
C LYS A 69 -9.61 -16.97 -1.87
N SER A 70 -9.57 -18.24 -1.44
CA SER A 70 -9.09 -18.61 -0.08
C SER A 70 -7.72 -18.02 0.28
N LYS A 71 -6.87 -17.80 -0.73
CA LYS A 71 -5.53 -17.21 -0.61
C LYS A 71 -5.50 -15.68 -0.43
N LEU A 72 -6.62 -14.99 -0.58
CA LEU A 72 -6.77 -13.53 -0.42
C LEU A 72 -7.74 -13.16 0.71
N VAL A 73 -8.36 -14.15 1.36
CA VAL A 73 -9.15 -13.95 2.57
C VAL A 73 -8.26 -13.31 3.64
N GLY A 74 -8.74 -12.24 4.26
CA GLY A 74 -7.99 -11.46 5.26
C GLY A 74 -7.11 -10.33 4.70
N LEU A 75 -7.00 -10.17 3.37
CA LEU A 75 -6.23 -9.07 2.77
C LEU A 75 -6.76 -7.70 3.19
N LEU A 76 -8.09 -7.53 3.18
CA LEU A 76 -8.74 -6.30 3.62
C LEU A 76 -8.58 -6.07 5.14
N GLN A 77 -8.75 -7.12 5.95
CA GLN A 77 -8.56 -7.04 7.41
C GLN A 77 -7.14 -6.58 7.76
N ARG A 78 -6.14 -7.15 7.08
CA ARG A 78 -4.72 -6.81 7.29
C ARG A 78 -4.40 -5.38 6.86
N TRP A 79 -5.07 -4.86 5.82
CA TRP A 79 -4.98 -3.45 5.45
C TRP A 79 -5.51 -2.53 6.56
N PHE A 80 -6.65 -2.86 7.16
CA PHE A 80 -7.21 -2.09 8.28
C PHE A 80 -6.33 -2.13 9.52
N THR A 81 -5.82 -3.30 9.91
CA THR A 81 -4.93 -3.45 11.09
C THR A 81 -3.58 -2.73 10.92
N SER A 82 -3.14 -2.49 9.69
CA SER A 82 -1.87 -1.79 9.42
C SER A 82 -1.98 -0.26 9.45
N MET A 83 -3.20 0.29 9.57
CA MET A 83 -3.48 1.74 9.60
C MET A 83 -3.89 2.27 11.00
N GLU A 84 -3.93 1.40 12.01
CA GLU A 84 -4.16 1.74 13.41
C GLU A 84 -2.82 1.96 14.13
#